data_AF-A0A8B6G518-F1
#
_entry.id   AF-A0A8B6G518-F1
#
_cell.length_a   1.000
_cell.length_b   1.000
_cell.length_c   1.000
_cell.angle_alpha   90.00
_cell.angle_beta   90.00
_cell.angle_gamma   90.00
#
_symmetry.space_group_name_H-M   'P 1'
#
loop_
_entity.id
_entity.type
_entity.pdbx_description
1 polymer ?
#
loop_
_entity_poly.entity_id
_entity_poly.type
_entity_poly.pdbx_seq_one_letter_code
_entity_poly.pdbx_strand_id
1 'polypeptide(L)'
;MAQRTAQKCEFSCNRVAVFYCKGCCQSLCLNCRQLIHDKVQLFKDHEVVNIERVGNLAFRPHPVCVTHRKRFLYYCSRCDCLTCEDCMTSNHSEHKTEKINNVADARRENVNQIIEQLETKVLIVEKKLATIKTHEDQITDDCNLYVKSVEKTTRKLHSIFDRHELISFTTASNFQYFENQILNGKKVFFKRHYNETTDRLLKFKNLFLEKHDSTFLTEWKALQTEVQLINEETDDPLVDPSAIEIFNQEVFTKSVIDEIDEQFQMRLSGQLKAKEEKITELSDENENLKSEIKQRKHKEPNIRIVLFGARGSGKSSLGNTLIGKNVFEANACCESVLHQSYQKAETLLPSGPHAFLLVLQPNRATHQEIKSLKELKNVLGYDSFLQNTIIIMVRRNEIRNEESTLIDVHDFIEHCSSREVKELYHLCGRRIIAVENCERDEHIKEKYRKEVLDMVMNTWESTSMYSSK
;
A
#
# COMPACT_ATOMS: atom_id res chain seq x y z
N MET A 1 -10.16 -9.88 -44.76
CA MET A 1 -11.22 -10.87 -45.05
C MET A 1 -10.58 -12.09 -45.71
N ALA A 2 -10.33 -13.15 -44.94
CA ALA A 2 -9.77 -14.40 -45.50
C ALA A 2 -10.87 -15.17 -46.24
N GLN A 3 -10.60 -15.59 -47.47
CA GLN A 3 -11.54 -16.38 -48.29
C GLN A 3 -11.90 -17.68 -47.59
N ARG A 4 -13.21 -17.90 -47.39
CA ARG A 4 -13.80 -19.10 -46.81
C ARG A 4 -13.60 -20.29 -47.76
N THR A 5 -12.74 -21.24 -47.40
CA THR A 5 -12.75 -22.57 -48.04
C THR A 5 -13.91 -23.37 -47.49
N ALA A 6 -14.90 -23.71 -48.34
CA ALA A 6 -16.05 -24.53 -47.94
C ALA A 6 -15.59 -25.92 -47.47
N GLN A 7 -15.99 -26.31 -46.26
CA GLN A 7 -15.62 -27.59 -45.65
C GLN A 7 -16.21 -28.76 -46.45
N LYS A 8 -15.40 -29.78 -46.72
CA LYS A 8 -15.82 -30.94 -47.53
C LYS A 8 -16.21 -32.11 -46.64
N CYS A 9 -17.16 -32.90 -47.10
CA CYS A 9 -17.68 -34.10 -46.47
C CYS A 9 -16.60 -35.19 -46.37
N GLU A 10 -16.39 -35.70 -45.17
CA GLU A 10 -15.31 -36.65 -44.82
C GLU A 10 -15.67 -38.10 -45.14
N PHE A 11 -16.92 -38.39 -45.49
CA PHE A 11 -17.39 -39.70 -45.92
C PHE A 11 -17.04 -40.03 -47.40
N SER A 12 -15.84 -39.65 -47.84
CA SER A 12 -15.26 -39.96 -49.16
C SER A 12 -15.99 -39.43 -50.41
N CYS A 13 -16.98 -38.54 -50.29
CA CYS A 13 -17.69 -37.98 -51.44
C CYS A 13 -17.21 -36.58 -51.87
N ASN A 14 -16.35 -35.94 -51.07
CA ASN A 14 -15.72 -34.64 -51.35
C ASN A 14 -16.69 -33.46 -51.65
N ARG A 15 -18.00 -33.63 -51.40
CA ARG A 15 -19.04 -32.60 -51.54
C ARG A 15 -19.01 -31.63 -50.36
N VAL A 16 -19.60 -30.45 -50.51
CA VAL A 16 -19.70 -29.48 -49.40
C VAL A 16 -20.46 -30.09 -48.22
N ALA A 17 -19.86 -30.05 -47.04
CA ALA A 17 -20.48 -30.50 -45.80
C ALA A 17 -21.43 -29.43 -45.26
N VAL A 18 -22.60 -29.87 -44.80
CA VAL A 18 -23.65 -29.00 -44.23
C VAL A 18 -23.95 -29.39 -42.77
N PHE A 19 -23.67 -30.64 -42.43
CA PHE A 19 -23.96 -31.21 -41.12
C PHE A 19 -22.68 -31.68 -40.45
N TYR A 20 -22.66 -31.65 -39.13
CA TYR A 20 -21.63 -32.29 -38.33
C TYR A 20 -22.29 -33.25 -37.35
N CYS A 21 -21.80 -34.49 -37.36
CA CYS A 21 -22.23 -35.48 -36.39
C CYS A 21 -21.33 -35.43 -35.16
N LYS A 22 -21.90 -35.17 -33.97
CA LYS A 22 -21.15 -35.14 -32.71
C LYS A 22 -20.64 -36.52 -32.29
N GLY A 23 -21.36 -37.60 -32.62
CA GLY A 23 -20.95 -38.98 -32.29
C GLY A 23 -19.89 -39.56 -33.24
N CYS A 24 -20.00 -39.28 -34.55
CA CYS A 24 -18.99 -39.68 -35.54
C CYS A 24 -17.80 -38.72 -35.61
N CYS A 25 -18.00 -37.48 -35.15
CA CYS A 25 -17.07 -36.36 -35.21
C CYS A 25 -16.58 -36.08 -36.63
N GLN A 26 -17.51 -36.11 -37.57
CA GLN A 26 -17.28 -35.98 -39.00
C GLN A 26 -18.25 -34.99 -39.61
N SER A 27 -17.75 -34.28 -40.63
CA SER A 27 -18.56 -33.41 -41.47
C SER A 27 -19.25 -34.22 -42.58
N LEU A 28 -20.56 -34.02 -42.74
CA LEU A 28 -21.44 -34.77 -43.64
C LEU A 28 -22.11 -33.81 -44.62
N CYS A 29 -22.11 -34.18 -45.91
CA CYS A 29 -23.05 -33.59 -46.86
C CYS A 29 -24.46 -34.16 -46.64
N LEU A 30 -25.46 -33.50 -47.21
CA LEU A 30 -26.86 -33.93 -47.11
C LEU A 30 -27.05 -35.41 -47.50
N ASN A 31 -26.40 -35.86 -48.59
CA ASN A 31 -26.53 -37.22 -49.08
C ASN A 31 -25.88 -38.25 -48.15
N CYS A 32 -24.67 -37.99 -47.65
CA CYS A 32 -23.99 -38.93 -46.75
C CYS A 32 -24.70 -39.03 -45.41
N ARG A 33 -25.34 -37.95 -44.95
CA ARG A 33 -26.25 -38.02 -43.80
C ARG A 33 -27.44 -38.94 -44.09
N GLN A 34 -28.25 -38.59 -45.10
CA GLN A 34 -29.55 -39.24 -45.31
C GLN A 34 -29.47 -40.66 -45.86
N LEU A 35 -28.45 -40.97 -46.67
CA LEU A 35 -28.35 -42.27 -47.35
C LEU A 35 -27.52 -43.29 -46.58
N ILE A 36 -26.66 -42.83 -45.67
CA ILE A 36 -25.70 -43.70 -44.98
C ILE A 36 -25.81 -43.49 -43.47
N HIS A 37 -25.51 -42.29 -42.99
CA HIS A 37 -25.45 -42.02 -41.55
C HIS A 37 -26.76 -42.34 -40.83
N ASP A 38 -27.89 -41.82 -41.33
CA ASP A 38 -29.19 -41.96 -40.67
C ASP A 38 -29.81 -43.36 -40.87
N LYS A 39 -29.28 -44.16 -41.80
CA LYS A 39 -29.80 -45.50 -42.14
C LYS A 39 -29.04 -46.66 -41.49
N VAL A 40 -27.78 -46.43 -41.09
CA VAL A 40 -26.94 -47.45 -40.48
C VAL A 40 -27.20 -47.47 -38.97
N GLN A 41 -27.61 -48.63 -38.43
CA GLN A 41 -27.97 -48.80 -37.01
C GLN A 41 -26.87 -48.34 -36.04
N LEU A 42 -25.60 -48.44 -36.43
CA LEU A 42 -24.45 -48.01 -35.62
C LEU A 42 -24.44 -46.51 -35.28
N PHE A 43 -25.17 -45.66 -36.02
CA PHE A 43 -25.13 -44.20 -35.84
C PHE A 43 -26.46 -43.61 -35.38
N LYS A 44 -27.43 -44.46 -35.03
CA LYS A 44 -28.82 -44.07 -34.76
C LYS A 44 -28.96 -43.07 -33.60
N ASP A 45 -28.07 -43.15 -32.62
CA ASP A 45 -28.08 -42.31 -31.41
C ASP A 45 -27.13 -41.11 -31.50
N HIS A 46 -26.49 -40.89 -32.64
CA HIS A 46 -25.56 -39.79 -32.80
C HIS A 46 -26.28 -38.46 -33.07
N GLU A 47 -26.00 -37.44 -32.25
CA GLU A 47 -26.56 -36.10 -32.46
C GLU A 47 -25.91 -35.41 -33.67
N VAL A 48 -26.72 -35.00 -34.65
CA VAL A 48 -26.25 -34.32 -35.87
C VAL A 48 -26.75 -32.87 -35.89
N VAL A 49 -25.81 -31.93 -35.92
CA VAL A 49 -26.07 -30.48 -35.89
C VAL A 49 -25.70 -29.81 -37.22
N ASN A 50 -26.33 -28.66 -37.52
CA ASN A 50 -25.99 -27.87 -38.70
C ASN A 50 -24.73 -27.02 -38.42
N ILE A 51 -23.76 -27.06 -39.34
CA ILE A 51 -22.45 -26.41 -39.19
C ILE A 51 -22.59 -24.88 -39.05
N GLU A 52 -23.57 -24.25 -39.70
CA GLU A 52 -23.78 -22.80 -39.64
C GLU A 52 -24.28 -22.32 -38.26
N ARG A 53 -24.88 -23.21 -37.45
CA ARG A 53 -25.52 -22.84 -36.17
C ARG A 53 -24.58 -22.88 -34.95
N VAL A 54 -23.40 -23.49 -35.05
CA VAL A 54 -22.57 -23.81 -33.86
C VAL A 54 -21.33 -22.91 -33.72
N GLY A 55 -21.04 -22.05 -34.70
CA GLY A 55 -19.88 -21.16 -34.66
C GLY A 55 -18.53 -21.90 -34.72
N ASN A 56 -17.46 -21.17 -35.09
CA ASN A 56 -16.15 -21.72 -35.47
C ASN A 56 -15.37 -22.49 -34.36
N LEU A 57 -15.92 -22.65 -33.15
CA LEU A 57 -15.23 -23.26 -32.00
C LEU A 57 -15.44 -24.79 -31.88
N ALA A 58 -16.36 -25.39 -32.64
CA ALA A 58 -16.78 -26.79 -32.42
C ALA A 58 -16.22 -27.83 -33.41
N PHE A 59 -15.31 -27.45 -34.31
CA PHE A 59 -14.90 -28.35 -35.41
C PHE A 59 -13.39 -28.54 -35.46
N ARG A 60 -12.82 -29.13 -34.41
CA ARG A 60 -11.51 -29.78 -34.50
C ARG A 60 -11.73 -31.27 -34.75
N PRO A 61 -11.17 -31.86 -35.82
CA PRO A 61 -11.19 -33.31 -35.96
C PRO A 61 -10.55 -33.93 -34.71
N HIS A 62 -11.12 -35.03 -34.20
CA HIS A 62 -10.52 -35.70 -33.05
C HIS A 62 -9.07 -36.00 -33.35
N PRO A 63 -8.15 -35.69 -32.41
CA PRO A 63 -6.76 -36.00 -32.61
C PRO A 63 -6.63 -37.51 -32.84
N VAL A 64 -5.88 -37.87 -33.87
CA VAL A 64 -5.58 -39.26 -34.22
C VAL A 64 -4.11 -39.53 -33.90
N CYS A 65 -3.80 -40.79 -33.61
CA CYS A 65 -2.43 -41.23 -33.42
C CYS A 65 -1.61 -40.91 -34.66
N VAL A 66 -0.55 -40.13 -34.52
CA VAL A 66 0.31 -39.71 -35.64
C VAL A 66 1.00 -40.91 -36.28
N THR A 67 1.40 -41.89 -35.47
CA THR A 67 2.13 -43.09 -35.90
C THR A 67 1.23 -44.09 -36.62
N HIS A 68 0.03 -44.35 -36.08
CA HIS A 68 -0.86 -45.42 -36.57
C HIS A 68 -2.06 -44.91 -37.36
N ARG A 69 -2.27 -43.59 -37.41
CA ARG A 69 -3.44 -42.92 -38.03
C ARG A 69 -4.80 -43.44 -37.55
N LYS A 70 -4.83 -44.01 -36.33
CA LYS A 70 -6.04 -44.53 -35.66
C LYS A 70 -6.53 -43.55 -34.58
N ARG A 71 -7.81 -43.65 -34.23
CA ARG A 71 -8.41 -42.86 -33.14
C ARG A 71 -7.81 -43.25 -31.79
N PHE A 72 -7.70 -42.28 -30.89
CA PHE A 72 -7.38 -42.55 -29.50
C PHE A 72 -8.62 -43.10 -28.80
N LEU A 73 -8.46 -44.22 -28.08
CA LEU A 73 -9.54 -44.87 -27.32
C LEU A 73 -9.19 -44.99 -25.84
N TYR A 74 -7.90 -44.94 -25.51
CA TYR A 74 -7.38 -45.14 -24.17
C TYR A 74 -6.50 -43.97 -23.74
N TYR A 75 -6.32 -43.84 -22.44
CA TYR A 75 -5.45 -42.87 -21.79
C TYR A 75 -4.47 -43.63 -20.91
N CYS A 76 -3.18 -43.32 -21.04
CA CYS A 76 -2.11 -43.96 -20.29
C CYS A 76 -1.72 -43.08 -19.10
N SER A 77 -2.11 -43.49 -17.88
CA SER A 77 -1.88 -42.70 -16.66
C SER A 77 -0.41 -42.51 -16.32
N ARG A 78 0.45 -43.47 -16.70
CA ARG A 78 1.90 -43.37 -16.46
C ARG A 78 2.60 -42.36 -17.37
N CYS A 79 2.09 -42.17 -18.59
CA CYS A 79 2.72 -41.32 -19.62
C CYS A 79 1.98 -40.01 -19.85
N ASP A 80 0.85 -39.81 -19.14
CA ASP A 80 -0.08 -38.69 -19.30
C ASP A 80 -0.42 -38.39 -20.77
N CYS A 81 -0.78 -39.42 -21.52
CA CYS A 81 -1.04 -39.29 -22.96
C CYS A 81 -2.20 -40.18 -23.45
N LEU A 82 -2.75 -39.80 -24.61
CA LEU A 82 -3.78 -40.57 -25.30
C LEU A 82 -3.14 -41.67 -26.15
N THR A 83 -3.70 -42.88 -26.12
CA THR A 83 -3.20 -44.05 -26.85
C THR A 83 -4.28 -44.68 -27.74
N CYS A 84 -3.86 -45.12 -28.93
CA CYS A 84 -4.69 -45.98 -29.80
C CYS A 84 -4.44 -47.45 -29.46
N GLU A 85 -5.23 -48.35 -30.03
CA GLU A 85 -5.13 -49.81 -29.80
C GLU A 85 -3.74 -50.37 -30.13
N ASP A 86 -3.11 -49.91 -31.21
CA ASP A 86 -1.77 -50.38 -31.62
C ASP A 86 -0.66 -49.83 -30.70
N CYS A 87 -0.82 -48.61 -30.17
CA CYS A 87 0.11 -48.05 -29.19
C CYS A 87 0.05 -48.82 -27.87
N MET A 88 -1.12 -49.36 -27.51
CA MET A 88 -1.28 -50.18 -26.30
C MET A 88 -0.50 -51.50 -26.41
N THR A 89 -0.44 -52.12 -27.58
CA THR A 89 0.27 -53.40 -27.75
C THR A 89 1.76 -53.25 -28.06
N SER A 90 2.18 -52.08 -28.52
CA SER A 90 3.59 -51.76 -28.79
C SER A 90 4.23 -51.03 -27.60
N ASN A 91 4.18 -49.71 -27.59
CA ASN A 91 4.95 -48.86 -26.69
C ASN A 91 4.37 -48.75 -25.27
N HIS A 92 3.12 -49.17 -25.06
CA HIS A 92 2.41 -49.06 -23.78
C HIS A 92 1.91 -50.42 -23.26
N SER A 93 2.51 -51.53 -23.69
CA SER A 93 2.09 -52.90 -23.35
C SER A 93 2.18 -53.20 -21.86
N GLU A 94 3.16 -52.63 -21.17
CA GLU A 94 3.35 -52.76 -19.72
C GLU A 94 2.74 -51.61 -18.91
N HIS A 95 2.04 -50.67 -19.56
CA HIS A 95 1.48 -49.50 -18.91
C HIS A 95 -0.01 -49.68 -18.63
N LYS A 96 -0.46 -49.21 -17.45
CA LYS A 96 -1.88 -49.17 -17.13
C LYS A 96 -2.59 -48.13 -18.00
N THR A 97 -3.46 -48.59 -18.90
CA THR A 97 -4.29 -47.77 -19.76
C THR A 97 -5.77 -47.92 -19.40
N GLU A 98 -6.53 -46.83 -19.48
CA GLU A 98 -7.96 -46.78 -19.15
C GLU A 98 -8.74 -46.13 -20.30
N LYS A 99 -10.04 -46.40 -20.45
CA LYS A 99 -10.86 -45.77 -21.50
C LYS A 99 -10.95 -44.26 -21.29
N ILE A 100 -10.78 -43.49 -22.38
CA ILE A 100 -10.72 -42.03 -22.32
C ILE A 100 -11.96 -41.42 -21.66
N ASN A 101 -13.16 -41.94 -21.95
CA ASN A 101 -14.40 -41.39 -21.40
C ASN A 101 -14.39 -41.44 -19.86
N ASN A 102 -14.02 -42.58 -19.27
CA ASN A 102 -14.00 -42.75 -17.82
C ASN A 102 -13.01 -41.80 -17.15
N VAL A 103 -11.81 -41.64 -17.72
CA VAL A 103 -10.79 -40.72 -17.19
C VAL A 103 -11.22 -39.26 -17.38
N ALA A 104 -11.81 -38.92 -18.52
CA ALA A 104 -12.30 -37.59 -18.81
C ALA A 104 -13.46 -37.19 -17.89
N ASP A 105 -14.40 -38.10 -17.63
CA ASP A 105 -15.53 -37.85 -16.72
C ASP A 105 -15.06 -37.65 -15.28
N ALA A 106 -14.17 -38.52 -14.78
CA ALA A 106 -13.57 -38.35 -13.46
C ALA A 106 -12.78 -37.03 -13.32
N ARG A 107 -12.02 -36.64 -14.36
CA ARG A 107 -11.29 -35.36 -14.37
C ARG A 107 -12.22 -34.15 -14.46
N ARG A 108 -13.29 -34.22 -15.27
CA ARG A 108 -14.30 -33.16 -15.36
C ARG A 108 -14.95 -32.91 -14.01
N GLU A 109 -15.29 -33.96 -13.29
CA GLU A 109 -15.87 -33.85 -11.95
C GLU A 109 -14.92 -33.13 -10.98
N ASN A 110 -13.65 -33.50 -10.97
CA ASN A 110 -12.64 -32.80 -10.16
C ASN A 110 -12.51 -31.32 -10.54
N VAL A 111 -12.52 -30.99 -11.84
CA VAL A 111 -12.46 -29.59 -12.30
C VAL A 111 -13.71 -28.82 -11.86
N ASN A 112 -14.90 -29.42 -11.97
CA ASN A 112 -16.14 -28.78 -11.51
C ASN A 112 -16.10 -28.49 -10.00
N GLN A 113 -15.61 -29.42 -9.19
CA GLN A 113 -15.44 -29.20 -7.75
C GLN A 113 -14.48 -28.04 -7.44
N ILE A 114 -13.38 -27.93 -8.19
CA ILE A 114 -12.45 -26.79 -8.05
C ILE A 114 -13.13 -25.47 -8.45
N ILE A 115 -13.91 -25.48 -9.53
CA ILE A 115 -14.66 -24.29 -9.98
C ILE A 115 -15.64 -23.85 -8.89
N GLU A 116 -16.43 -24.75 -8.30
CA GLU A 116 -17.36 -24.42 -7.21
C GLU A 116 -16.62 -23.83 -5.99
N GLN A 117 -15.45 -24.39 -5.63
CA GLN A 117 -14.61 -23.85 -4.56
C GLN A 117 -14.07 -22.45 -4.88
N LEU A 118 -13.76 -22.16 -6.14
CA LEU A 118 -13.31 -20.84 -6.55
C LEU A 118 -14.46 -19.83 -6.58
N GLU A 119 -15.63 -20.20 -7.07
CA GLU A 119 -16.83 -19.36 -7.09
C GLU A 119 -17.24 -18.93 -5.67
N THR A 120 -17.20 -19.85 -4.71
CA THR A 120 -17.47 -19.54 -3.30
C THR A 120 -16.43 -18.58 -2.71
N LYS A 121 -15.14 -18.75 -3.04
CA LYS A 121 -14.08 -17.83 -2.61
C LYS A 121 -14.22 -16.43 -3.22
N VAL A 122 -14.61 -16.33 -4.49
CA VAL A 122 -14.88 -15.05 -5.16
C VAL A 122 -15.98 -14.29 -4.42
N LEU A 123 -17.09 -14.95 -4.09
CA LEU A 123 -18.19 -14.33 -3.33
C LEU A 123 -17.75 -13.81 -1.95
N ILE A 124 -16.85 -14.52 -1.26
CA ILE A 124 -16.30 -14.07 0.03
C ILE A 124 -15.46 -12.80 -0.15
N VAL A 125 -14.63 -12.76 -1.19
CA VAL A 125 -13.79 -11.59 -1.50
C VAL A 125 -14.66 -10.39 -1.87
N GLU A 126 -15.70 -10.58 -2.70
CA GLU A 126 -16.66 -9.52 -3.04
C GLU A 126 -17.35 -8.94 -1.81
N LYS A 127 -17.79 -9.79 -0.87
CA LYS A 127 -18.36 -9.34 0.40
C LYS A 127 -17.36 -8.52 1.23
N LYS A 128 -16.10 -8.96 1.31
CA LYS A 128 -15.06 -8.21 2.02
C LYS A 128 -14.78 -6.86 1.38
N LEU A 129 -14.73 -6.80 0.04
CA LEU A 129 -14.58 -5.54 -0.70
C LEU A 129 -15.74 -4.58 -0.41
N ALA A 130 -16.98 -5.10 -0.35
CA ALA A 130 -18.14 -4.29 0.01
C ALA A 130 -18.02 -3.72 1.44
N THR A 131 -17.59 -4.53 2.43
CA THR A 131 -17.35 -4.05 3.80
C THR A 131 -16.26 -2.98 3.86
N ILE A 132 -15.15 -3.16 3.14
CA ILE A 132 -14.07 -2.17 3.08
C ILE A 132 -14.61 -0.84 2.52
N LYS A 133 -15.40 -0.91 1.44
CA LYS A 133 -16.00 0.29 0.85
C LYS A 133 -16.92 1.02 1.83
N THR A 134 -17.75 0.30 2.59
CA THR A 134 -18.60 0.94 3.61
C THR A 134 -17.80 1.61 4.72
N HIS A 135 -16.65 1.04 5.12
CA HIS A 135 -15.77 1.68 6.10
C HIS A 135 -15.08 2.92 5.50
N GLU A 136 -14.69 2.89 4.23
CA GLU A 136 -14.12 4.04 3.52
C GLU A 136 -15.11 5.21 3.45
N ASP A 137 -16.38 4.93 3.16
CA ASP A 137 -17.46 5.91 3.15
C ASP A 137 -17.65 6.52 4.57
N GLN A 138 -17.68 5.69 5.61
CA GLN A 138 -17.80 6.15 7.00
C GLN A 138 -16.63 7.04 7.45
N ILE A 139 -15.39 6.64 7.14
CA ILE A 139 -14.20 7.45 7.46
C ILE A 139 -14.29 8.81 6.76
N THR A 140 -14.76 8.84 5.51
CA THR A 140 -14.94 10.07 4.75
C THR A 140 -15.97 10.99 5.40
N ASP A 141 -17.10 10.44 5.84
CA ASP A 141 -18.14 11.19 6.55
C ASP A 141 -17.64 11.76 7.89
N ASP A 142 -16.93 10.96 8.67
CA ASP A 142 -16.33 11.39 9.94
C ASP A 142 -15.29 12.51 9.74
N CYS A 143 -14.45 12.39 8.71
CA CYS A 143 -13.52 13.45 8.33
C CYS A 143 -14.26 14.75 8.00
N ASN A 144 -15.33 14.67 7.21
CA ASN A 144 -16.14 15.84 6.83
C ASN A 144 -16.81 16.49 8.05
N LEU A 145 -17.31 15.69 9.00
CA LEU A 145 -17.88 16.19 10.25
C LEU A 145 -16.83 16.91 11.11
N TYR A 146 -15.62 16.34 11.20
CA TYR A 146 -14.53 16.97 11.93
C TYR A 146 -14.10 18.30 11.30
N VAL A 147 -13.95 18.35 9.97
CA VAL A 147 -13.65 19.59 9.24
C VAL A 147 -14.70 20.67 9.53
N LYS A 148 -16.00 20.35 9.43
CA LYS A 148 -17.08 21.29 9.74
C LYS A 148 -17.03 21.79 11.19
N SER A 149 -16.65 20.94 12.13
CA SER A 149 -16.48 21.30 13.54
C SER A 149 -15.33 22.29 13.75
N VAL A 150 -14.18 22.03 13.10
CA VAL A 150 -13.02 22.93 13.10
C VAL A 150 -13.40 24.28 12.50
N GLU A 151 -14.02 24.32 11.32
CA GLU A 151 -14.47 25.55 10.67
C GLU A 151 -15.42 26.38 11.54
N LYS A 152 -16.35 25.72 12.25
CA LYS A 152 -17.26 26.38 13.19
C LYS A 152 -16.51 27.02 14.35
N THR A 153 -15.47 26.34 14.84
CA THR A 153 -14.63 26.84 15.94
C THR A 153 -13.77 28.01 15.50
N THR A 154 -13.13 27.90 14.33
CA THR A 154 -12.35 28.97 13.72
C THR A 154 -13.19 30.22 13.46
N ARG A 155 -14.44 30.08 13.00
CA ARG A 155 -15.37 31.21 12.82
C ARG A 155 -15.70 31.90 14.14
N LYS A 156 -15.93 31.14 15.21
CA LYS A 156 -16.16 31.70 16.55
C LYS A 156 -14.94 32.49 17.04
N LEU A 157 -13.73 31.94 16.86
CA LEU A 157 -12.50 32.63 17.23
C LEU A 157 -12.33 33.94 16.46
N HIS A 158 -12.54 33.93 15.14
CA HIS A 158 -12.51 35.17 14.35
C HIS A 158 -13.48 36.23 14.89
N SER A 159 -14.73 35.85 15.19
CA SER A 159 -15.69 36.82 15.75
C SER A 159 -15.28 37.41 17.11
N ILE A 160 -14.51 36.66 17.91
CA ILE A 160 -13.95 37.15 19.17
C ILE A 160 -12.80 38.12 18.88
N PHE A 161 -11.90 37.78 17.96
CA PHE A 161 -10.81 38.65 17.53
C PHE A 161 -11.32 39.97 16.96
N ASP A 162 -12.30 39.93 16.05
CA ASP A 162 -12.92 41.14 15.47
C ASP A 162 -13.50 42.06 16.56
N ARG A 163 -14.14 41.47 17.57
CA ARG A 163 -14.69 42.21 18.70
C ARG A 163 -13.59 42.81 19.58
N HIS A 164 -12.51 42.08 19.82
CA HIS A 164 -11.38 42.55 20.61
C HIS A 164 -10.61 43.67 19.90
N GLU A 165 -10.46 43.58 18.58
CA GLU A 165 -9.88 44.61 17.73
C GLU A 165 -10.69 45.91 17.84
N LEU A 166 -12.03 45.82 17.73
CA LEU A 166 -12.91 46.97 17.86
C LEU A 166 -12.83 47.64 19.24
N ILE A 167 -12.78 46.84 20.32
CA ILE A 167 -12.62 47.36 21.69
C ILE A 167 -11.24 48.02 21.85
N SER A 168 -10.18 47.41 21.34
CA SER A 168 -8.81 47.96 21.43
C SER A 168 -8.69 49.27 20.65
N PHE A 169 -9.30 49.35 19.47
CA PHE A 169 -9.30 50.56 18.65
C PHE A 169 -10.10 51.70 19.31
N THR A 170 -11.29 51.39 19.84
CA THR A 170 -12.13 52.39 20.50
C THR A 170 -11.51 52.92 21.80
N THR A 171 -10.88 52.06 22.60
CA THR A 171 -10.17 52.47 23.81
C THR A 171 -8.97 53.36 23.50
N ALA A 172 -8.15 53.01 22.50
CA ALA A 172 -7.04 53.85 22.05
C ALA A 172 -7.51 55.22 21.52
N SER A 173 -8.58 55.24 20.72
CA SER A 173 -9.17 56.48 20.20
C SER A 173 -9.69 57.39 21.32
N ASN A 174 -10.34 56.81 22.33
CA ASN A 174 -10.82 57.55 23.49
C ASN A 174 -9.64 58.12 24.30
N PHE A 175 -8.59 57.33 24.55
CA PHE A 175 -7.39 57.80 25.24
C PHE A 175 -6.76 58.99 24.51
N GLN A 176 -6.55 58.87 23.20
CA GLN A 176 -6.01 59.94 22.37
C GLN A 176 -6.90 61.19 22.41
N TYR A 177 -8.23 61.04 22.38
CA TYR A 177 -9.17 62.15 22.48
C TYR A 177 -9.03 62.89 23.83
N PHE A 178 -8.98 62.15 24.94
CA PHE A 178 -8.83 62.75 26.28
C PHE A 178 -7.47 63.44 26.46
N GLU A 179 -6.39 62.82 26.02
CA GLU A 179 -5.05 63.41 26.10
C GLU A 179 -4.97 64.72 25.30
N ASN A 180 -5.57 64.75 24.10
CA ASN A 180 -5.68 65.97 23.30
C ASN A 180 -6.54 67.05 23.95
N GLN A 181 -7.64 66.69 24.61
CA GLN A 181 -8.47 67.62 25.39
C GLN A 181 -7.65 68.28 26.51
N ILE A 182 -6.88 67.49 27.28
CA ILE A 182 -6.02 67.99 28.36
C ILE A 182 -4.95 68.93 27.80
N LEU A 183 -4.23 68.51 26.75
CA LEU A 183 -3.18 69.32 26.13
C LEU A 183 -3.73 70.63 25.56
N ASN A 184 -4.91 70.58 24.93
CA ASN A 184 -5.57 71.78 24.42
C ASN A 184 -5.99 72.72 25.56
N GLY A 185 -6.51 72.19 26.67
CA GLY A 185 -6.83 72.95 27.87
C GLY A 185 -5.61 73.68 28.42
N LYS A 186 -4.49 72.96 28.63
CA LYS A 186 -3.21 73.56 29.06
C LYS A 186 -2.71 74.62 28.09
N LYS A 187 -2.77 74.35 26.78
CA LYS A 187 -2.34 75.30 25.74
C LYS A 187 -3.15 76.60 25.76
N VAL A 188 -4.48 76.51 25.91
CA VAL A 188 -5.36 77.68 26.01
C VAL A 188 -5.03 78.49 27.26
N PHE A 189 -4.84 77.80 28.40
CA PHE A 189 -4.46 78.43 29.66
C PHE A 189 -3.13 79.19 29.55
N PHE A 190 -2.05 78.52 29.13
CA PHE A 190 -0.74 79.17 28.99
C PHE A 190 -0.76 80.31 27.97
N LYS A 191 -1.51 80.17 26.87
CA LYS A 191 -1.65 81.24 25.88
C LYS A 191 -2.37 82.45 26.46
N ARG A 192 -3.42 82.23 27.26
CA ARG A 192 -4.13 83.31 27.96
C ARG A 192 -3.22 84.01 28.96
N HIS A 193 -2.55 83.25 29.82
CA HIS A 193 -1.63 83.80 30.82
C HIS A 193 -0.49 84.59 30.15
N TYR A 194 0.12 84.05 29.10
CA TYR A 194 1.14 84.76 28.30
C TYR A 194 0.64 86.10 27.76
N ASN A 195 -0.57 86.13 27.17
CA ASN A 195 -1.14 87.36 26.64
C ASN A 195 -1.42 88.39 27.76
N GLU A 196 -2.04 87.96 28.86
CA GLU A 196 -2.34 88.82 30.01
C GLU A 196 -1.06 89.42 30.62
N THR A 197 -0.02 88.61 30.80
CA THR A 197 1.28 89.06 31.30
C THR A 197 1.97 90.01 30.32
N THR A 198 1.89 89.75 29.01
CA THR A 198 2.43 90.64 27.97
C THR A 198 1.72 91.99 27.97
N ASP A 199 0.39 92.01 28.06
CA ASP A 199 -0.41 93.23 28.14
C ASP A 199 -0.09 94.03 29.40
N ARG A 200 0.08 93.37 30.56
CA ARG A 200 0.53 94.00 31.80
C ARG A 200 1.92 94.63 31.63
N LEU A 201 2.89 93.93 31.02
CA LEU A 201 4.23 94.45 30.75
C LEU A 201 4.25 95.62 29.76
N LEU A 202 3.40 95.58 28.73
CA LEU A 202 3.28 96.67 27.76
C LEU A 202 2.66 97.91 28.39
N LYS A 203 1.62 97.71 29.21
CA LYS A 203 1.02 98.76 30.05
C LYS A 203 2.06 99.34 31.00
N PHE A 204 2.87 98.49 31.64
CA PHE A 204 3.98 98.91 32.49
C PHE A 204 4.97 99.81 31.73
N LYS A 205 5.45 99.36 30.58
CA LYS A 205 6.38 100.12 29.73
C LYS A 205 5.83 101.50 29.35
N ASN A 206 4.59 101.55 28.86
CA ASN A 206 4.00 102.78 28.32
C ASN A 206 3.57 103.78 29.42
N LEU A 207 3.17 103.31 30.60
CA LEU A 207 2.72 104.19 31.69
C LEU A 207 3.86 104.69 32.58
N PHE A 208 4.90 103.88 32.79
CA PHE A 208 5.89 104.15 33.84
C PHE A 208 7.27 104.54 33.31
N LEU A 209 7.72 103.99 32.17
CA LEU A 209 9.03 104.31 31.62
C LEU A 209 9.03 105.58 30.74
N GLU A 210 7.86 106.03 30.28
CA GLU A 210 7.71 107.18 29.38
C GLU A 210 7.21 108.47 30.09
N LYS A 211 7.03 108.46 31.41
CA LYS A 211 6.51 109.60 32.20
C LYS A 211 7.59 110.25 33.10
N HIS A 212 7.33 111.48 33.55
CA HIS A 212 8.20 112.24 34.47
C HIS A 212 8.43 111.52 35.82
N ASP A 213 9.66 111.66 36.35
CA ASP A 213 10.18 110.95 37.54
C ASP A 213 9.28 111.00 38.78
N SER A 214 8.54 112.09 38.99
CA SER A 214 7.62 112.23 40.12
C SER A 214 6.44 111.26 40.09
N THR A 215 5.88 110.99 38.91
CA THR A 215 4.75 110.07 38.71
C THR A 215 5.17 108.62 38.90
N PHE A 216 6.38 108.28 38.42
CA PHE A 216 6.99 106.96 38.62
C PHE A 216 7.15 106.65 40.12
N LEU A 217 7.65 107.60 40.91
CA LEU A 217 7.87 107.41 42.34
C LEU A 217 6.57 107.32 43.16
N THR A 218 5.51 108.03 42.77
CA THR A 218 4.20 107.95 43.47
C THR A 218 3.49 106.62 43.23
N GLU A 219 3.67 106.02 42.06
CA GLU A 219 2.96 104.80 41.66
C GLU A 219 3.82 103.52 41.80
N TRP A 220 5.11 103.64 42.15
CA TRP A 220 6.05 102.53 42.37
C TRP A 220 5.53 101.42 43.29
N LYS A 221 4.77 101.76 44.33
CA LYS A 221 4.18 100.76 45.24
C LYS A 221 3.11 99.90 44.57
N ALA A 222 2.31 100.47 43.67
CA ALA A 222 1.32 99.71 42.90
C ALA A 222 2.03 98.75 41.93
N LEU A 223 3.17 99.19 41.39
CA LEU A 223 4.06 98.40 40.55
C LEU A 223 4.61 97.17 41.25
N GLN A 224 5.09 97.36 42.47
CA GLN A 224 5.72 96.32 43.26
C GLN A 224 4.73 95.19 43.57
N THR A 225 3.47 95.55 43.82
CA THR A 225 2.37 94.60 43.99
C THR A 225 2.04 93.85 42.70
N GLU A 226 2.00 94.51 41.54
CA GLU A 226 1.74 93.84 40.25
C GLU A 226 2.87 92.85 39.87
N VAL A 227 4.13 93.21 40.12
CA VAL A 227 5.28 92.31 39.87
C VAL A 227 5.27 91.10 40.83
N GLN A 228 4.85 91.29 42.07
CA GLN A 228 4.67 90.18 43.02
C GLN A 228 3.59 89.20 42.55
N LEU A 229 2.44 89.70 42.08
CA LEU A 229 1.36 88.85 41.55
C LEU A 229 1.78 88.03 40.33
N ILE A 230 2.59 88.60 39.42
CA ILE A 230 3.12 87.86 38.25
C ILE A 230 4.09 86.74 38.68
N ASN A 231 4.87 86.96 39.74
CA ASN A 231 5.82 85.97 40.24
C ASN A 231 5.17 84.83 41.06
N GLU A 232 3.94 85.03 41.57
CA GLU A 232 3.21 84.04 42.37
C GLU A 232 2.29 83.12 41.54
N GLU A 233 1.95 83.45 40.29
CA GLU A 233 1.06 82.68 39.41
C GLU A 233 1.72 81.50 38.65
N THR A 234 2.89 81.01 39.07
CA THR A 234 3.67 80.00 38.33
C THR A 234 3.21 78.54 38.48
N ASP A 235 2.15 78.24 39.22
CA ASP A 235 1.70 76.87 39.44
C ASP A 235 0.79 76.36 38.29
N ASP A 236 1.13 75.19 37.74
CA ASP A 236 0.33 74.44 36.75
C ASP A 236 -1.06 74.18 37.36
N PRO A 237 -2.18 74.50 36.69
CA PRO A 237 -3.49 74.23 37.24
C PRO A 237 -3.63 72.73 37.53
N LEU A 238 -3.78 72.39 38.81
CA LEU A 238 -4.05 71.03 39.26
C LEU A 238 -5.30 70.53 38.52
N VAL A 239 -5.10 69.47 37.73
CA VAL A 239 -6.17 68.74 37.05
C VAL A 239 -7.21 68.32 38.08
N ASP A 240 -8.48 68.60 37.82
CA ASP A 240 -9.62 68.22 38.66
C ASP A 240 -9.52 66.72 39.04
N PRO A 241 -9.44 66.37 40.34
CA PRO A 241 -9.37 64.98 40.81
C PRO A 241 -10.50 64.09 40.31
N SER A 242 -11.66 64.66 39.95
CA SER A 242 -12.79 63.91 39.40
C SER A 242 -12.54 63.40 37.96
N ALA A 243 -11.58 63.97 37.23
CA ALA A 243 -11.10 63.42 35.95
C ALA A 243 -10.18 62.19 36.14
N ILE A 244 -9.55 62.07 37.32
CA ILE A 244 -8.68 60.93 37.69
C ILE A 244 -9.51 59.74 38.20
N GLU A 245 -10.74 59.94 38.68
CA GLU A 245 -11.62 58.83 39.05
C GLU A 245 -12.15 58.02 37.86
N ILE A 246 -12.16 58.57 36.63
CA ILE A 246 -12.42 57.80 35.40
C ILE A 246 -11.24 56.85 35.09
N PHE A 247 -10.07 57.11 35.68
CA PHE A 247 -8.83 56.33 35.52
C PHE A 247 -8.84 55.00 36.30
N ASN A 248 -9.86 54.73 37.14
CA ASN A 248 -10.02 53.43 37.83
C ASN A 248 -10.67 52.33 36.97
N GLN A 249 -10.75 52.48 35.64
CA GLN A 249 -11.17 51.40 34.74
C GLN A 249 -10.09 50.33 34.47
N GLU A 250 -8.84 50.53 34.91
CA GLU A 250 -7.82 49.47 34.91
C GLU A 250 -8.23 48.24 35.76
N VAL A 251 -9.09 48.43 36.77
CA VAL A 251 -9.65 47.32 37.57
C VAL A 251 -10.74 46.55 36.79
N PHE A 252 -11.47 47.21 35.90
CA PHE A 252 -12.56 46.59 35.13
C PHE A 252 -12.02 45.79 33.94
N THR A 253 -10.98 46.30 33.26
CA THR A 253 -10.33 45.56 32.17
C THR A 253 -9.59 44.34 32.68
N LYS A 254 -8.89 44.42 33.83
CA LYS A 254 -8.21 43.26 34.42
C LYS A 254 -9.20 42.21 34.94
N SER A 255 -10.29 42.63 35.61
CA SER A 255 -11.35 41.71 36.05
C SER A 255 -12.03 40.98 34.90
N VAL A 256 -12.32 41.66 33.78
CA VAL A 256 -12.96 41.04 32.61
C VAL A 256 -11.97 40.14 31.87
N ILE A 257 -10.68 40.51 31.81
CA ILE A 257 -9.63 39.65 31.22
C ILE A 257 -9.43 38.40 32.07
N ASP A 258 -9.34 38.52 33.40
CA ASP A 258 -9.16 37.38 34.32
C ASP A 258 -10.38 36.44 34.29
N GLU A 259 -11.61 36.97 34.20
CA GLU A 259 -12.84 36.17 34.11
C GLU A 259 -12.97 35.46 32.74
N ILE A 260 -12.51 36.10 31.65
CA ILE A 260 -12.42 35.48 30.32
C ILE A 260 -11.32 34.41 30.29
N ASP A 261 -10.18 34.65 30.93
CA ASP A 261 -9.06 33.72 30.97
C ASP A 261 -9.41 32.49 31.82
N GLU A 262 -10.11 32.64 32.95
CA GLU A 262 -10.66 31.52 33.73
C GLU A 262 -11.68 30.71 32.92
N GLN A 263 -12.61 31.36 32.21
CA GLN A 263 -13.57 30.64 31.36
C GLN A 263 -12.90 29.93 30.17
N PHE A 264 -11.86 30.53 29.59
CA PHE A 264 -11.11 29.92 28.50
C PHE A 264 -10.30 28.72 28.99
N GLN A 265 -9.61 28.84 30.13
CA GLN A 265 -8.86 27.76 30.78
C GLN A 265 -9.76 26.59 31.22
N MET A 266 -10.94 26.86 31.77
CA MET A 266 -11.91 25.81 32.11
C MET A 266 -12.40 25.04 30.87
N ARG A 267 -12.62 25.73 29.75
CA ARG A 267 -13.08 25.10 28.51
C ARG A 267 -11.98 24.33 27.80
N LEU A 268 -10.76 24.87 27.79
CA LEU A 268 -9.60 24.20 27.21
C LEU A 268 -9.24 22.94 28.00
N SER A 269 -9.23 23.02 29.33
CA SER A 269 -8.96 21.86 30.20
C SER A 269 -10.03 20.78 30.09
N GLY A 270 -11.31 21.13 29.94
CA GLY A 270 -12.38 20.17 29.67
C GLY A 270 -12.24 19.47 28.32
N GLN A 271 -11.88 20.21 27.26
CA GLN A 271 -11.65 19.62 25.93
C GLN A 271 -10.38 18.78 25.86
N LEU A 272 -9.32 19.19 26.57
CA LEU A 272 -8.08 18.43 26.68
C LEU A 272 -8.32 17.11 27.41
N LYS A 273 -9.01 17.11 28.55
CA LYS A 273 -9.37 15.88 29.27
C LYS A 273 -10.20 14.92 28.43
N ALA A 274 -11.21 15.41 27.72
CA ALA A 274 -12.04 14.56 26.85
C ALA A 274 -11.24 13.98 25.66
N LYS A 275 -10.26 14.73 25.13
CA LYS A 275 -9.36 14.21 24.09
C LYS A 275 -8.33 13.24 24.65
N GLU A 276 -7.80 13.49 25.84
CA GLU A 276 -6.87 12.61 26.54
C GLU A 276 -7.56 11.27 26.86
N GLU A 277 -8.77 11.30 27.41
CA GLU A 277 -9.58 10.09 27.67
C GLU A 277 -9.77 9.27 26.38
N LYS A 278 -10.14 9.92 25.28
CA LYS A 278 -10.30 9.26 23.98
C LYS A 278 -8.99 8.71 23.41
N ILE A 279 -7.87 9.39 23.65
CA ILE A 279 -6.53 8.91 23.27
C ILE A 279 -6.16 7.68 24.10
N THR A 280 -6.46 7.65 25.39
CA THR A 280 -6.27 6.45 26.23
C THR A 280 -7.16 5.31 25.77
N GLU A 281 -8.45 5.53 25.50
CA GLU A 281 -9.34 4.48 24.97
C GLU A 281 -8.83 3.91 23.64
N LEU A 282 -8.43 4.77 22.70
CA LEU A 282 -7.85 4.33 21.42
C LEU A 282 -6.47 3.67 21.59
N SER A 283 -5.70 4.04 22.61
CA SER A 283 -4.42 3.40 22.94
C SER A 283 -4.64 2.00 23.51
N ASP A 284 -5.63 1.84 24.38
CA ASP A 284 -6.01 0.56 24.97
C ASP A 284 -6.63 -0.37 23.92
N GLU A 285 -7.48 0.14 23.03
CA GLU A 285 -7.96 -0.62 21.87
C GLU A 285 -6.83 -1.02 20.93
N ASN A 286 -5.85 -0.15 20.68
CA ASN A 286 -4.67 -0.49 19.87
C ASN A 286 -3.77 -1.52 20.53
N GLU A 287 -3.56 -1.46 21.85
CA GLU A 287 -2.84 -2.49 22.59
C GLU A 287 -3.60 -3.82 22.56
N ASN A 288 -4.93 -3.79 22.67
CA ASN A 288 -5.76 -4.98 22.60
C ASN A 288 -5.75 -5.58 21.17
N LEU A 289 -5.87 -4.77 20.11
CA LEU A 289 -5.71 -5.19 18.72
C LEU A 289 -4.31 -5.69 18.41
N LYS A 290 -3.26 -5.06 18.94
CA LYS A 290 -1.88 -5.57 18.87
C LYS A 290 -1.77 -6.92 19.55
N SER A 291 -2.42 -7.10 20.71
CA SER A 291 -2.44 -8.36 21.43
C SER A 291 -3.21 -9.45 20.67
N GLU A 292 -4.33 -9.12 20.02
CA GLU A 292 -5.08 -10.01 19.14
C GLU A 292 -4.28 -10.36 17.88
N ILE A 293 -3.55 -9.40 17.29
CA ILE A 293 -2.61 -9.65 16.19
C ILE A 293 -1.47 -10.56 16.68
N LYS A 294 -0.98 -10.39 17.90
CA LYS A 294 0.05 -11.25 18.52
C LYS A 294 -0.48 -12.66 18.78
N GLN A 295 -1.75 -12.80 19.18
CA GLN A 295 -2.42 -14.10 19.31
C GLN A 295 -2.69 -14.75 17.94
N ARG A 296 -2.99 -13.96 16.89
CA ARG A 296 -3.10 -14.44 15.51
C ARG A 296 -1.74 -14.80 14.88
N LYS A 297 -0.64 -14.21 15.34
CA LYS A 297 0.73 -14.60 14.93
C LYS A 297 1.12 -16.03 15.36
N HIS A 298 0.40 -16.66 16.28
CA HIS A 298 0.57 -18.10 16.56
C HIS A 298 -0.08 -19.03 15.51
N LYS A 299 -0.63 -18.49 14.43
CA LYS A 299 -1.09 -19.23 13.25
C LYS A 299 -0.27 -18.91 11.99
N GLU A 300 0.96 -18.41 12.11
CA GLU A 300 1.89 -18.59 10.99
C GLU A 300 2.11 -20.10 10.82
N PRO A 301 1.86 -20.69 9.63
CA PRO A 301 2.18 -22.09 9.42
C PRO A 301 3.67 -22.28 9.72
N ASN A 302 4.03 -23.34 10.45
CA ASN A 302 5.43 -23.66 10.70
C ASN A 302 6.08 -24.11 9.38
N ILE A 303 6.53 -23.15 8.56
CA ILE A 303 7.16 -23.42 7.26
C ILE A 303 8.57 -23.98 7.51
N ARG A 304 8.84 -25.15 6.94
CA ARG A 304 10.13 -25.87 7.00
C ARG A 304 10.80 -25.77 5.65
N ILE A 305 11.92 -25.07 5.56
CA ILE A 305 12.63 -24.81 4.30
C ILE A 305 14.05 -25.38 4.40
N VAL A 306 14.50 -26.04 3.34
CA VAL A 306 15.90 -26.48 3.21
C VAL A 306 16.62 -25.62 2.18
N LEU A 307 17.67 -24.90 2.60
CA LEU A 307 18.52 -24.12 1.71
C LEU A 307 19.76 -24.95 1.32
N PHE A 308 20.04 -25.03 0.03
CA PHE A 308 21.21 -25.75 -0.48
C PHE A 308 21.79 -25.05 -1.73
N GLY A 309 23.04 -25.37 -2.09
CA GLY A 309 23.80 -24.69 -3.15
C GLY A 309 25.31 -24.64 -2.85
N ALA A 310 26.11 -24.19 -3.82
CA ALA A 310 27.58 -24.21 -3.71
C ALA A 310 28.13 -23.33 -2.57
N ARG A 311 29.39 -23.56 -2.18
CA ARG A 311 30.07 -22.70 -1.19
C ARG A 311 30.11 -21.26 -1.70
N GLY A 312 29.75 -20.31 -0.84
CA GLY A 312 29.73 -18.89 -1.20
C GLY A 312 28.54 -18.47 -2.08
N SER A 313 27.57 -19.34 -2.36
CA SER A 313 26.37 -18.99 -3.15
C SER A 313 25.41 -18.01 -2.45
N GLY A 314 25.58 -17.79 -1.14
CA GLY A 314 24.78 -16.83 -0.38
C GLY A 314 23.75 -17.45 0.57
N LYS A 315 23.79 -18.76 0.82
CA LYS A 315 22.85 -19.48 1.71
C LYS A 315 22.65 -18.83 3.08
N SER A 316 23.71 -18.55 3.83
CA SER A 316 23.63 -17.94 5.17
C SER A 316 23.01 -16.55 5.13
N SER A 317 23.37 -15.77 4.10
CA SER A 317 22.83 -14.42 3.86
C SER A 317 21.32 -14.49 3.57
N LEU A 318 20.91 -15.37 2.65
CA LEU A 318 19.50 -15.58 2.32
C LEU A 318 18.71 -16.11 3.51
N GLY A 319 19.29 -17.04 4.28
CA GLY A 319 18.68 -17.56 5.51
C GLY A 319 18.39 -16.45 6.52
N ASN A 320 19.32 -15.52 6.73
CA ASN A 320 19.12 -14.37 7.61
C ASN A 320 18.02 -13.44 7.08
N THR A 321 17.96 -13.20 5.77
CA THR A 321 16.90 -12.42 5.12
C THR A 321 15.52 -13.06 5.32
N LEU A 322 15.40 -14.39 5.15
CA LEU A 322 14.13 -15.10 5.30
C LEU A 322 13.64 -15.13 6.76
N ILE A 323 14.57 -15.27 7.71
CA ILE A 323 14.27 -15.26 9.14
C ILE A 323 13.99 -13.82 9.64
N GLY A 324 14.51 -12.81 8.97
CA GLY A 324 14.40 -11.39 9.38
C GLY A 324 15.34 -11.02 10.54
N LYS A 325 16.34 -11.86 10.84
CA LYS A 325 17.40 -11.59 11.83
C LYS A 325 18.68 -12.35 11.48
N ASN A 326 19.82 -11.85 11.95
CA ASN A 326 21.13 -12.44 11.72
C ASN A 326 21.37 -13.64 12.65
N VAL A 327 21.05 -14.84 12.18
CA VAL A 327 21.21 -16.11 12.92
C VAL A 327 22.39 -16.93 12.39
N PHE A 328 22.63 -16.88 11.08
CA PHE A 328 23.70 -17.60 10.42
C PHE A 328 24.92 -16.71 10.26
N GLU A 329 26.06 -17.13 10.81
CA GLU A 329 27.34 -16.50 10.55
C GLU A 329 27.84 -16.86 9.14
N ALA A 330 28.32 -15.86 8.40
CA ALA A 330 28.90 -16.04 7.07
C ALA A 330 30.36 -16.51 7.15
N ASN A 331 30.61 -17.61 7.87
CA ASN A 331 31.95 -18.19 7.96
C ASN A 331 32.18 -19.20 6.83
N ALA A 332 33.34 -19.12 6.19
CA ALA A 332 33.69 -19.94 5.04
C ALA A 332 34.04 -21.38 5.48
N CYS A 333 33.05 -22.22 5.77
CA CYS A 333 33.32 -23.63 6.07
C CYS A 333 33.72 -24.41 4.79
N CYS A 334 34.84 -25.13 4.88
CA CYS A 334 35.25 -26.18 3.93
C CYS A 334 34.56 -27.47 4.37
N GLU A 335 33.72 -28.05 3.52
CA GLU A 335 33.49 -29.50 3.28
C GLU A 335 32.08 -29.71 2.70
N SER A 336 31.96 -30.49 1.63
CA SER A 336 30.67 -30.79 0.98
C SER A 336 29.94 -31.90 1.75
N VAL A 337 29.33 -31.54 2.88
CA VAL A 337 28.63 -32.47 3.79
C VAL A 337 27.14 -32.59 3.44
N LEU A 338 26.77 -32.68 2.16
CA LEU A 338 25.34 -32.70 1.77
C LEU A 338 24.61 -33.93 2.32
N HIS A 339 25.23 -35.12 2.23
CA HIS A 339 24.59 -36.38 2.61
C HIS A 339 24.39 -36.52 4.13
N GLN A 340 25.43 -36.25 4.94
CA GLN A 340 25.32 -36.32 6.41
C GLN A 340 24.47 -35.19 6.99
N SER A 341 24.49 -33.99 6.39
CA SER A 341 23.64 -32.88 6.85
C SER A 341 22.17 -33.14 6.56
N TYR A 342 21.85 -33.76 5.42
CA TYR A 342 20.48 -34.15 5.08
C TYR A 342 19.96 -35.27 6.00
N GLN A 343 20.73 -36.34 6.22
CA GLN A 343 20.32 -37.42 7.14
C GLN A 343 20.03 -36.91 8.56
N LYS A 344 20.83 -35.94 9.04
CA LYS A 344 20.55 -35.23 10.31
C LYS A 344 19.28 -34.37 10.23
N ALA A 345 19.04 -33.69 9.11
CA ALA A 345 17.83 -32.89 8.91
C ALA A 345 16.56 -33.76 8.83
N GLU A 346 16.64 -34.96 8.26
CA GLU A 346 15.54 -35.92 8.15
C GLU A 346 15.11 -36.43 9.54
N THR A 347 16.08 -36.74 10.42
CA THR A 347 15.78 -37.06 11.84
C THR A 347 15.17 -35.89 12.63
N LEU A 348 15.39 -34.65 12.20
CA LEU A 348 14.86 -33.45 12.85
C LEU A 348 13.52 -32.97 12.26
N LEU A 349 13.06 -33.53 11.13
CA LEU A 349 11.87 -33.09 10.39
C LEU A 349 10.97 -34.28 10.01
N PRO A 350 10.19 -34.85 10.96
CA PRO A 350 9.36 -36.04 10.72
C PRO A 350 8.28 -35.88 9.64
N SER A 351 7.92 -34.63 9.33
CA SER A 351 6.90 -34.25 8.34
C SER A 351 7.48 -33.70 7.04
N GLY A 352 8.80 -33.81 6.84
CA GLY A 352 9.50 -33.36 5.63
C GLY A 352 9.49 -31.83 5.43
N PRO A 353 10.35 -31.29 4.54
CA PRO A 353 10.37 -29.87 4.20
C PRO A 353 9.19 -29.47 3.30
N HIS A 354 8.73 -28.23 3.42
CA HIS A 354 7.70 -27.64 2.56
C HIS A 354 8.27 -27.21 1.20
N ALA A 355 9.53 -26.78 1.18
CA ALA A 355 10.24 -26.42 -0.05
C ALA A 355 11.75 -26.60 0.09
N PHE A 356 12.39 -26.80 -1.06
CA PHE A 356 13.83 -26.81 -1.22
C PHE A 356 14.26 -25.56 -2.00
N LEU A 357 15.11 -24.72 -1.41
CA LEU A 357 15.63 -23.52 -2.07
C LEU A 357 17.05 -23.77 -2.55
N LEU A 358 17.22 -23.81 -3.88
CA LEU A 358 18.53 -23.87 -4.51
C LEU A 358 19.07 -22.47 -4.71
N VAL A 359 20.12 -22.11 -3.99
CA VAL A 359 20.74 -20.78 -4.03
C VAL A 359 21.85 -20.75 -5.07
N LEU A 360 21.67 -19.95 -6.12
CA LEU A 360 22.59 -19.77 -7.24
C LEU A 360 23.08 -18.32 -7.33
N GLN A 361 24.26 -18.12 -7.92
CA GLN A 361 24.78 -16.79 -8.29
C GLN A 361 24.96 -16.70 -9.81
N PRO A 362 24.75 -15.51 -10.42
CA PRO A 362 25.09 -15.26 -11.81
C PRO A 362 26.55 -15.62 -12.10
N ASN A 363 26.80 -16.34 -13.19
CA ASN A 363 28.13 -16.57 -13.77
C ASN A 363 29.18 -17.30 -12.91
N ARG A 364 28.82 -17.88 -11.75
CA ARG A 364 29.85 -18.31 -10.77
C ARG A 364 30.09 -19.81 -10.59
N ALA A 365 29.15 -20.75 -10.79
CA ALA A 365 29.44 -22.16 -10.43
C ALA A 365 28.48 -23.26 -10.92
N THR A 366 28.20 -23.39 -12.22
CA THR A 366 27.19 -24.35 -12.70
C THR A 366 27.54 -25.83 -12.44
N HIS A 367 28.76 -26.29 -12.73
CA HIS A 367 29.10 -27.73 -12.66
C HIS A 367 29.02 -28.38 -11.27
N GLN A 368 29.45 -27.69 -10.21
CA GLN A 368 29.40 -28.23 -8.85
C GLN A 368 27.97 -28.29 -8.30
N GLU A 369 27.13 -27.33 -8.70
CA GLU A 369 25.72 -27.25 -8.30
C GLU A 369 24.91 -28.36 -8.95
N ILE A 370 25.12 -28.61 -10.24
CA ILE A 370 24.51 -29.72 -10.98
C ILE A 370 24.94 -31.07 -10.42
N LYS A 371 26.22 -31.22 -10.04
CA LYS A 371 26.72 -32.45 -9.41
C LYS A 371 26.04 -32.70 -8.07
N SER A 372 25.94 -31.67 -7.24
CA SER A 372 25.25 -31.72 -5.94
C SER A 372 23.76 -32.05 -6.10
N LEU A 373 23.10 -31.51 -7.13
CA LEU A 373 21.71 -31.81 -7.47
C LEU A 373 21.53 -33.24 -7.96
N LYS A 374 22.46 -33.78 -8.76
CA LYS A 374 22.43 -35.18 -9.20
C LYS A 374 22.63 -36.14 -8.02
N GLU A 375 23.50 -35.79 -7.07
CA GLU A 375 23.69 -36.53 -5.83
C GLU A 375 22.44 -36.48 -4.94
N LEU A 376 21.84 -35.29 -4.75
CA LEU A 376 20.59 -35.14 -4.00
C LEU A 376 19.41 -35.84 -4.68
N LYS A 377 19.36 -35.85 -6.01
CA LYS A 377 18.36 -36.61 -6.79
C LYS A 377 18.43 -38.11 -6.51
N ASN A 378 19.63 -38.65 -6.30
CA ASN A 378 19.83 -40.08 -6.00
C ASN A 378 19.45 -40.42 -4.54
N VAL A 379 19.53 -39.45 -3.63
CA VAL A 379 19.21 -39.63 -2.20
C VAL A 379 17.72 -39.43 -1.91
N LEU A 380 17.03 -38.53 -2.63
CA LEU A 380 15.70 -38.02 -2.25
C LEU A 380 14.52 -38.59 -3.02
N GLY A 381 14.74 -39.41 -4.06
CA GLY A 381 13.66 -39.93 -4.91
C GLY A 381 13.18 -38.93 -5.98
N TYR A 382 12.77 -39.48 -7.12
CA TYR A 382 12.88 -38.85 -8.45
C TYR A 382 12.01 -37.60 -8.72
N ASP A 383 10.80 -37.48 -8.15
CA ASP A 383 9.82 -36.51 -8.66
C ASP A 383 9.37 -35.46 -7.64
N SER A 384 9.14 -35.83 -6.38
CA SER A 384 8.65 -34.89 -5.35
C SER A 384 9.68 -33.82 -4.95
N PHE A 385 10.98 -34.14 -5.03
CA PHE A 385 12.04 -33.17 -4.75
C PHE A 385 12.09 -32.06 -5.80
N LEU A 386 12.11 -32.42 -7.08
CA LEU A 386 12.12 -31.44 -8.19
C LEU A 386 10.81 -30.65 -8.24
N GLN A 387 9.68 -31.30 -7.94
CA GLN A 387 8.38 -30.65 -7.80
C GLN A 387 8.26 -29.72 -6.59
N ASN A 388 9.19 -29.72 -5.63
CA ASN A 388 9.19 -28.77 -4.49
C ASN A 388 10.45 -27.89 -4.45
N THR A 389 11.27 -27.92 -5.50
CA THR A 389 12.49 -27.11 -5.59
C THR A 389 12.21 -25.78 -6.28
N ILE A 390 12.65 -24.69 -5.64
CA ILE A 390 12.61 -23.32 -6.15
C ILE A 390 14.05 -22.83 -6.29
N ILE A 391 14.36 -22.20 -7.43
CA ILE A 391 15.68 -21.63 -7.68
C ILE A 391 15.69 -20.18 -7.15
N ILE A 392 16.67 -19.84 -6.33
CA ILE A 392 16.89 -18.47 -5.85
C ILE A 392 18.18 -17.96 -6.46
N MET A 393 18.08 -17.00 -7.37
CA MET A 393 19.22 -16.31 -7.96
C MET A 393 19.57 -15.09 -7.11
N VAL A 394 20.70 -15.16 -6.43
CA VAL A 394 21.20 -14.10 -5.56
C VAL A 394 22.02 -13.10 -6.36
N ARG A 395 22.03 -11.84 -5.94
CA ARG A 395 22.65 -10.71 -6.65
C ARG A 395 21.87 -10.33 -7.91
N ARG A 396 20.58 -10.08 -7.72
CA ARG A 396 19.65 -9.65 -8.78
C ARG A 396 20.23 -8.55 -9.67
N ASN A 397 20.98 -7.61 -9.11
CA ASN A 397 21.56 -6.48 -9.86
C ASN A 397 22.74 -6.86 -10.78
N GLU A 398 23.23 -8.09 -10.71
CA GLU A 398 24.26 -8.67 -11.59
C GLU A 398 23.64 -9.40 -12.81
N ILE A 399 22.32 -9.53 -12.89
CA ILE A 399 21.60 -10.21 -13.98
C ILE A 399 21.48 -9.25 -15.18
N ARG A 400 22.38 -9.39 -16.16
CA ARG A 400 22.48 -8.48 -17.31
C ARG A 400 22.56 -9.22 -18.65
N ASN A 401 22.13 -8.58 -19.73
CA ASN A 401 22.33 -9.06 -21.10
C ASN A 401 23.76 -8.78 -21.61
N GLU A 402 24.05 -9.22 -22.83
CA GLU A 402 25.34 -8.98 -23.51
C GLU A 402 25.69 -7.49 -23.66
N GLU A 403 24.67 -6.62 -23.70
CA GLU A 403 24.81 -5.16 -23.76
C GLU A 403 24.89 -4.50 -22.38
N SER A 404 25.06 -5.28 -21.30
CA SER A 404 25.15 -4.82 -19.90
C SER A 404 23.88 -4.16 -19.32
N THR A 405 22.72 -4.32 -19.96
CA THR A 405 21.42 -3.88 -19.44
C THR A 405 20.83 -4.92 -18.50
N LEU A 406 20.13 -4.49 -17.44
CA LEU A 406 19.42 -5.39 -16.51
C LEU A 406 18.28 -6.07 -17.25
N ILE A 407 18.15 -7.39 -17.10
CA ILE A 407 17.10 -8.18 -17.73
C ILE A 407 16.33 -9.01 -16.70
N ASP A 408 15.16 -9.51 -17.10
CA ASP A 408 14.39 -10.42 -16.27
C ASP A 408 15.16 -11.73 -16.03
N VAL A 409 14.94 -12.32 -14.86
CA VAL A 409 15.64 -13.55 -14.46
C VAL A 409 15.28 -14.73 -15.37
N HIS A 410 14.07 -14.78 -15.92
CA HIS A 410 13.67 -15.81 -16.86
C HIS A 410 14.39 -15.64 -18.20
N ASP A 411 14.42 -14.41 -18.72
CA ASP A 411 15.14 -14.09 -19.96
C ASP A 411 16.64 -14.38 -19.83
N PHE A 412 17.23 -14.06 -18.67
CA PHE A 412 18.62 -14.38 -18.38
C PHE A 412 18.91 -15.89 -18.43
N ILE A 413 18.03 -16.72 -17.87
CA ILE A 413 18.21 -18.17 -17.93
C ILE A 413 18.00 -18.70 -19.34
N GLU A 414 16.98 -18.24 -20.07
CA GLU A 414 16.69 -18.68 -21.44
C GLU A 414 17.83 -18.33 -22.43
N HIS A 415 18.63 -17.30 -22.13
CA HIS A 415 19.82 -16.93 -22.91
C HIS A 415 21.14 -17.41 -22.30
N CYS A 416 21.11 -18.08 -21.14
CA CYS A 416 22.33 -18.56 -20.47
C CYS A 416 23.09 -19.59 -21.32
N SER A 417 24.42 -19.52 -21.35
CA SER A 417 25.27 -20.48 -22.08
C SER A 417 25.30 -21.87 -21.44
N SER A 418 24.98 -21.99 -20.14
CA SER A 418 24.94 -23.29 -19.46
C SER A 418 23.63 -24.01 -19.75
N ARG A 419 23.73 -25.06 -20.56
CA ARG A 419 22.62 -25.95 -20.90
C ARG A 419 22.02 -26.61 -19.66
N GLU A 420 22.83 -26.91 -18.67
CA GLU A 420 22.42 -27.64 -17.49
C GLU A 420 21.61 -26.79 -16.51
N VAL A 421 21.89 -25.48 -16.41
CA VAL A 421 21.07 -24.54 -15.62
C VAL A 421 19.70 -24.35 -16.29
N LYS A 422 19.65 -24.30 -17.62
CA LYS A 422 18.40 -24.27 -18.39
C LYS A 422 17.57 -25.53 -18.17
N GLU A 423 18.20 -26.70 -18.28
CA GLU A 423 17.54 -27.98 -18.01
C GLU A 423 16.98 -28.03 -16.59
N LEU A 424 17.75 -27.58 -15.60
CA LEU A 424 17.31 -27.51 -14.21
C LEU A 424 16.12 -26.55 -14.01
N TYR A 425 16.17 -25.36 -14.61
CA TYR A 425 15.08 -24.39 -14.55
C TYR A 425 13.76 -24.99 -15.07
N HIS A 426 13.81 -25.77 -16.16
CA HIS A 426 12.64 -26.47 -16.67
C HIS A 426 12.20 -27.63 -15.78
N LEU A 427 13.15 -28.42 -15.25
CA LEU A 427 12.85 -29.52 -14.31
C LEU A 427 12.19 -29.02 -13.02
N CYS A 428 12.54 -27.81 -12.56
CA CYS A 428 11.91 -27.15 -11.42
C CYS A 428 10.60 -26.46 -11.76
N GLY A 429 10.00 -26.70 -12.95
CA GLY A 429 8.72 -26.11 -13.34
C GLY A 429 8.77 -24.60 -13.51
N ARG A 430 9.92 -24.06 -13.94
CA ARG A 430 10.17 -22.63 -14.14
C ARG A 430 10.09 -21.75 -12.88
N ARG A 431 10.20 -22.35 -11.70
CA ARG A 431 10.19 -21.62 -10.42
C ARG A 431 11.56 -21.03 -10.11
N ILE A 432 11.70 -19.74 -10.37
CA ILE A 432 12.89 -18.98 -10.03
C ILE A 432 12.52 -17.60 -9.49
N ILE A 433 13.28 -17.12 -8.51
CA ILE A 433 13.21 -15.75 -8.00
C ILE A 433 14.62 -15.18 -7.99
N ALA A 434 14.78 -13.95 -8.48
CA ALA A 434 16.01 -13.19 -8.29
C ALA A 434 15.87 -12.21 -7.12
N VAL A 435 16.80 -12.29 -6.16
CA VAL A 435 16.84 -11.46 -4.94
C VAL A 435 18.18 -10.75 -4.79
N GLU A 436 18.16 -9.55 -4.22
CA GLU A 436 19.36 -8.82 -3.84
C GLU A 436 19.70 -9.10 -2.37
N ASN A 437 20.84 -9.72 -2.09
CA ASN A 437 21.21 -10.11 -0.73
C ASN A 437 21.99 -9.04 0.03
N CYS A 438 22.34 -7.93 -0.62
CA CYS A 438 23.04 -6.78 -0.04
C CYS A 438 22.13 -5.56 0.14
N GLU A 439 20.81 -5.74 0.03
CA GLU A 439 19.84 -4.65 0.19
C GLU A 439 19.92 -4.04 1.60
N ARG A 440 19.86 -2.72 1.71
CA ARG A 440 19.89 -2.00 2.99
C ARG A 440 18.52 -1.51 3.41
N ASP A 441 17.62 -1.29 2.46
CA ASP A 441 16.25 -0.87 2.75
C ASP A 441 15.42 -2.04 3.31
N GLU A 442 14.94 -1.89 4.54
CA GLU A 442 14.11 -2.90 5.22
C GLU A 442 12.78 -3.17 4.50
N HIS A 443 12.20 -2.18 3.81
CA HIS A 443 10.97 -2.38 3.03
C HIS A 443 11.23 -3.28 1.82
N ILE A 444 12.38 -3.10 1.16
CA ILE A 444 12.75 -3.91 -0.01
C ILE A 444 13.16 -5.33 0.43
N LYS A 445 13.84 -5.48 1.57
CA LYS A 445 14.11 -6.80 2.17
C LYS A 445 12.83 -7.54 2.50
N GLU A 446 11.86 -6.88 3.14
CA GLU A 446 10.57 -7.50 3.48
C GLU A 446 9.78 -7.86 2.22
N LYS A 447 9.88 -7.05 1.15
CA LYS A 447 9.32 -7.39 -0.16
C LYS A 447 9.91 -8.70 -0.71
N TYR A 448 11.24 -8.83 -0.76
CA TYR A 448 11.88 -10.07 -1.24
C TYR A 448 11.56 -11.27 -0.34
N ARG A 449 11.52 -11.05 0.98
CA ARG A 449 11.12 -12.09 1.94
C ARG A 449 9.72 -12.61 1.63
N LYS A 450 8.75 -11.71 1.42
CA LYS A 450 7.37 -12.09 1.06
C LYS A 450 7.32 -12.83 -0.28
N GLU A 451 7.98 -12.32 -1.31
CA GLU A 451 8.01 -12.98 -2.63
C GLU A 451 8.51 -14.43 -2.55
N VAL A 452 9.57 -14.69 -1.77
CA VAL A 452 10.09 -16.05 -1.57
C VAL A 452 9.12 -16.92 -0.78
N LEU A 453 8.56 -16.42 0.31
CA LEU A 453 7.63 -17.18 1.14
C LEU A 453 6.32 -17.49 0.41
N ASP A 454 5.79 -16.56 -0.36
CA ASP A 454 4.59 -16.76 -1.17
C ASP A 454 4.82 -17.85 -2.23
N MET A 455 5.98 -17.86 -2.89
CA MET A 455 6.32 -18.92 -3.85
C MET A 455 6.49 -20.30 -3.17
N VAL A 456 7.03 -20.33 -1.95
CA VAL A 456 7.12 -21.56 -1.13
C VAL A 456 5.73 -22.09 -0.78
N MET A 457 4.82 -21.22 -0.33
CA MET A 457 3.46 -21.62 0.04
C MET A 457 2.67 -22.09 -1.18
N ASN A 458 2.73 -21.35 -2.29
CA ASN A 458 2.08 -21.75 -3.55
C ASN A 458 2.62 -23.09 -4.07
N THR A 459 3.94 -23.32 -3.95
CA THR A 459 4.57 -24.57 -4.33
C THR A 459 4.09 -25.73 -3.46
N TRP A 460 4.01 -25.52 -2.14
CA TRP A 460 3.58 -26.53 -1.19
C TRP A 460 2.09 -26.86 -1.28
N GLU A 461 1.21 -25.88 -1.48
CA GLU A 461 -0.22 -26.09 -1.73
C GLU A 461 -0.43 -26.89 -3.02
N SER A 462 0.36 -26.59 -4.05
CA SER A 462 0.29 -27.29 -5.34
C SER A 462 0.75 -28.74 -5.28
N THR A 463 1.63 -29.13 -4.35
CA THR A 463 2.11 -30.52 -4.22
C THR A 463 1.39 -31.31 -3.13
N SER A 464 0.95 -30.67 -2.05
CA SER A 464 0.14 -31.30 -1.00
C SER A 464 -1.19 -31.83 -1.52
N MET A 465 -1.83 -31.15 -2.47
CA MET A 465 -3.03 -31.62 -3.18
C MET A 465 -2.84 -32.94 -3.95
N TYR A 466 -1.61 -33.32 -4.28
CA TYR A 466 -1.29 -34.56 -5.00
C TYR A 466 -0.75 -35.68 -4.08
N SER A 467 -0.46 -35.38 -2.81
CA SER A 467 0.07 -36.36 -1.84
C SER A 467 -0.98 -37.05 -0.97
N SER A 468 -2.25 -36.59 -1.01
CA SER A 468 -3.38 -37.27 -0.38
C SER A 468 -4.00 -38.30 -1.34
N LYS A 469 -3.32 -39.44 -1.51
CA LYS A 469 -3.90 -40.70 -1.97
C LYS A 469 -3.34 -41.86 -1.17
#